data_AF-A0A1V5DB99-F1
#
_entry.id   AF-A0A1V5DB99-F1
#
_cell.length_a   1.000
_cell.length_b   1.000
_cell.length_c   1.000
_cell.angle_alpha   90.00
_cell.angle_beta   90.00
_cell.angle_gamma   90.00
#
_symmetry.space_group_name_H-M   'P 1'
#
loop_
_entity.id
_entity.type
_entity.pdbx_description
1 polymer ?
#
loop_
_entity_poly.entity_id
_entity_poly.type
_entity_poly.pdbx_seq_one_letter_code
_entity_poly.pdbx_strand_id
1 'polypeptide(L)'
;MCLDCHNKQELHGDGQKYMTKQEVKDRPSCTNCHKTITSEKPMTTMAHNVHLGKVSCYGCHSGGQYRNCYNCHEGTGAKSKPGFILGKNPRNRNEVTTLRVIPTVRDSFAKAGIRMAHYDNLPNYWDTPAHNIRKRTDRTRSCDSCHKDRTGFLTRETLLKGGAKANEGLISTPKAISR
;
A
#
# COMPACT_ATOMS: atom_id res chain seq x y z
N MET A 1 -1.63 -9.38 19.41
CA MET A 1 -1.97 -8.26 18.49
C MET A 1 -0.78 -7.50 17.88
N CYS A 2 0.48 -7.71 18.29
CA CYS A 2 1.66 -7.36 17.47
C CYS A 2 2.49 -8.63 17.26
N LEU A 3 2.68 -9.38 18.34
CA LEU A 3 3.37 -10.66 18.40
C LEU A 3 2.69 -11.79 17.61
N ASP A 4 1.47 -11.57 17.11
CA ASP A 4 0.74 -12.54 16.29
C ASP A 4 1.34 -12.61 14.87
N CYS A 5 2.04 -11.57 14.45
CA CYS A 5 2.77 -11.51 13.19
C CYS A 5 4.27 -11.30 13.42
N HIS A 6 4.64 -10.59 14.49
CA HIS A 6 6.01 -10.23 14.77
C HIS A 6 6.68 -11.12 15.81
N ASN A 7 7.93 -11.50 15.57
CA ASN A 7 8.74 -12.16 16.59
C ASN A 7 9.62 -11.15 17.38
N LYS A 8 10.26 -11.60 18.48
CA LYS A 8 11.11 -10.75 19.33
C LYS A 8 12.28 -10.13 18.54
N GLN A 9 12.92 -10.90 17.68
CA GLN A 9 14.09 -10.46 16.91
C GLN A 9 13.71 -9.37 15.91
N GLU A 10 12.56 -9.51 15.24
CA GLU A 10 12.03 -8.52 14.29
C GLU A 10 11.79 -7.14 14.89
N LEU A 11 11.43 -7.09 16.19
CA LEU A 11 11.13 -5.84 16.89
C LEU A 11 12.39 -5.14 17.42
N HIS A 12 13.41 -5.92 17.82
CA HIS A 12 14.66 -5.37 18.37
C HIS A 12 15.74 -5.16 17.30
N GLY A 13 15.60 -5.79 16.14
CA GLY A 13 16.60 -5.76 15.07
C GLY A 13 17.76 -6.74 15.30
N ASP A 14 18.53 -6.97 14.26
CA ASP A 14 19.68 -7.88 14.21
C ASP A 14 21.04 -7.17 14.36
N GLY A 15 21.02 -5.86 14.67
CA GLY A 15 22.21 -5.02 14.76
C GLY A 15 22.83 -4.66 13.40
N GLN A 16 22.25 -5.11 12.28
CA GLN A 16 22.73 -4.76 10.95
C GLN A 16 22.09 -3.46 10.46
N LYS A 17 22.89 -2.62 9.81
CA LYS A 17 22.41 -1.41 9.18
C LYS A 17 21.90 -1.72 7.78
N TYR A 18 20.60 -1.56 7.59
CA TYR A 18 19.94 -1.65 6.29
C TYR A 18 19.71 -0.26 5.71
N MET A 19 19.74 -0.13 4.38
CA MET A 19 19.42 1.14 3.72
C MET A 19 17.92 1.42 3.77
N THR A 20 17.12 0.36 3.67
CA THR A 20 15.67 0.44 3.79
C THR A 20 15.12 -0.70 4.64
N LYS A 21 13.96 -0.45 5.27
CA LYS A 21 13.23 -1.52 5.99
C LYS A 21 12.84 -2.72 5.11
N GLN A 22 12.91 -2.56 3.78
CA GLN A 22 12.54 -3.61 2.83
C GLN A 22 13.63 -4.66 2.69
N GLU A 23 14.87 -4.32 3.04
CA GLU A 23 16.04 -5.21 2.99
C GLU A 23 16.15 -6.13 4.23
N VAL A 24 15.42 -5.81 5.30
CA VAL A 24 15.38 -6.62 6.53
C VAL A 24 14.77 -7.98 6.19
N LYS A 25 15.61 -9.02 6.16
CA LYS A 25 15.23 -10.37 5.73
C LYS A 25 14.22 -11.02 6.68
N ASP A 26 14.38 -10.78 7.97
CA ASP A 26 13.59 -11.45 9.01
C ASP A 26 12.22 -10.81 9.24
N ARG A 27 11.85 -9.77 8.50
CA ARG A 27 10.55 -9.09 8.62
C ARG A 27 9.38 -10.09 8.54
N PRO A 28 8.24 -9.80 9.20
CA PRO A 28 7.12 -10.71 9.14
C PRO A 28 6.54 -10.77 7.73
N SER A 29 6.11 -11.95 7.33
CA SER A 29 5.40 -12.18 6.08
C SER A 29 4.15 -13.00 6.34
N CYS A 30 3.09 -12.73 5.57
CA CYS A 30 1.87 -13.53 5.57
C CYS A 30 2.18 -15.03 5.34
N THR A 31 3.18 -15.31 4.51
CA THR A 31 3.60 -16.67 4.15
C THR A 31 4.35 -17.41 5.25
N ASN A 32 4.76 -16.73 6.34
CA ASN A 32 5.37 -17.38 7.50
C ASN A 32 4.37 -18.36 8.16
N CYS A 33 3.09 -17.98 8.20
CA CYS A 33 1.99 -18.81 8.70
C CYS A 33 1.14 -19.41 7.57
N HIS A 34 0.90 -18.68 6.48
CA HIS A 34 0.11 -19.11 5.33
C HIS A 34 1.00 -19.72 4.22
N LYS A 35 1.65 -20.85 4.53
CA LYS A 35 2.60 -21.51 3.60
C LYS A 35 1.93 -22.02 2.32
N THR A 36 0.68 -22.47 2.42
CA THR A 36 -0.07 -22.99 1.29
C THR A 36 -1.32 -22.15 1.10
N ILE A 37 -1.48 -21.54 -0.08
CA ILE A 37 -2.65 -20.75 -0.43
C ILE A 37 -3.81 -21.64 -0.92
N THR A 38 -3.84 -22.88 -0.45
CA THR A 38 -4.86 -23.85 -0.80
C THR A 38 -6.02 -23.74 0.19
N SER A 39 -7.21 -23.61 -0.36
CA SER A 39 -8.46 -23.65 0.38
C SER A 39 -9.32 -24.75 -0.22
N GLU A 40 -10.08 -25.44 0.62
CA GLU A 40 -11.14 -26.38 0.18
C GLU A 40 -12.19 -25.70 -0.70
N LYS A 41 -12.28 -24.36 -0.65
CA LYS A 41 -13.19 -23.57 -1.49
C LYS A 41 -12.51 -23.27 -2.83
N PRO A 42 -13.03 -23.79 -3.97
CA PRO A 42 -12.41 -23.61 -5.28
C PRO A 42 -12.20 -22.14 -5.66
N MET A 43 -13.19 -21.29 -5.36
CA MET A 43 -13.11 -19.84 -5.64
C MET A 43 -11.97 -19.15 -4.88
N THR A 44 -11.69 -19.55 -3.64
CA THR A 44 -10.58 -19.00 -2.87
C THR A 44 -9.25 -19.38 -3.49
N THR A 45 -9.08 -20.65 -3.87
CA THR A 45 -7.86 -21.16 -4.52
C THR A 45 -7.64 -20.49 -5.88
N MET A 46 -8.70 -20.39 -6.70
CA MET A 46 -8.65 -19.68 -7.98
C MET A 46 -8.25 -18.22 -7.80
N ALA A 47 -8.89 -17.49 -6.87
CA ALA A 47 -8.59 -16.08 -6.63
C ALA A 47 -7.11 -15.87 -6.26
N HIS A 48 -6.53 -16.71 -5.41
CA HIS A 48 -5.12 -16.56 -5.07
C HIS A 48 -4.20 -16.91 -6.24
N ASN A 49 -4.49 -17.96 -7.00
CA ASN A 49 -3.67 -18.36 -8.14
C ASN A 49 -3.63 -17.28 -9.23
N VAL A 50 -4.77 -16.68 -9.58
CA VAL A 50 -4.82 -15.67 -10.66
C VAL A 50 -4.18 -14.33 -10.27
N HIS A 51 -4.19 -14.01 -8.97
CA HIS A 51 -3.63 -12.77 -8.41
C HIS A 51 -2.20 -12.89 -7.88
N LEU A 52 -1.65 -14.11 -7.80
CA LEU A 52 -0.29 -14.35 -7.32
C LEU A 52 0.72 -13.49 -8.09
N GLY A 53 1.53 -12.73 -7.36
CA GLY A 53 2.51 -11.79 -7.91
C GLY A 53 1.94 -10.54 -8.58
N LYS A 54 0.62 -10.40 -8.67
CA LYS A 54 -0.09 -9.25 -9.28
C LYS A 54 -0.81 -8.39 -8.25
N VAL A 55 -1.19 -8.95 -7.10
CA VAL A 55 -1.83 -8.23 -6.01
C VAL A 55 -1.20 -8.65 -4.69
N SER A 56 -0.82 -7.67 -3.87
CA SER A 56 -0.29 -7.95 -2.54
C SER A 56 -1.38 -8.52 -1.62
N CYS A 57 -0.98 -9.26 -0.60
CA CYS A 57 -1.91 -9.74 0.43
C CYS A 57 -2.69 -8.56 1.04
N TYR A 58 -2.04 -7.42 1.26
CA TYR A 58 -2.67 -6.20 1.79
C TYR A 58 -3.74 -5.63 0.86
N GLY A 59 -3.54 -5.67 -0.46
CA GLY A 59 -4.49 -5.20 -1.46
C GLY A 59 -5.88 -5.83 -1.30
N CYS A 60 -5.91 -7.15 -1.05
CA CYS A 60 -7.17 -7.89 -0.85
C CYS A 60 -7.61 -7.93 0.62
N HIS A 61 -6.69 -8.15 1.55
CA HIS A 61 -7.00 -8.47 2.95
C HIS A 61 -6.98 -7.30 3.93
N SER A 62 -6.60 -6.08 3.54
CA SER A 62 -6.67 -4.93 4.44
C SER A 62 -8.13 -4.61 4.83
N GLY A 63 -8.48 -4.69 6.10
CA GLY A 63 -9.87 -4.68 6.56
C GLY A 63 -10.58 -3.33 6.48
N GLY A 64 -9.87 -2.22 6.24
CA GLY A 64 -10.46 -0.89 6.23
C GLY A 64 -9.47 0.22 5.94
N GLN A 65 -9.88 1.45 6.26
CA GLN A 65 -9.09 2.66 6.00
C GLN A 65 -7.79 2.67 6.82
N TYR A 66 -6.75 3.24 6.22
CA TYR A 66 -5.47 3.55 6.86
C TYR A 66 -5.44 5.04 7.25
N ARG A 67 -4.76 5.38 8.34
CA ARG A 67 -4.57 6.78 8.73
C ARG A 67 -3.49 7.41 7.86
N ASN A 68 -3.89 8.22 6.90
CA ASN A 68 -2.99 8.94 6.02
C ASN A 68 -2.66 10.30 6.62
N CYS A 69 -1.40 10.72 6.47
CA CYS A 69 -0.92 12.02 6.92
C CYS A 69 -0.72 12.94 5.72
N TYR A 70 -1.02 14.22 5.90
CA TYR A 70 -0.93 15.27 4.89
C TYR A 70 -0.32 16.52 5.52
N ASN A 71 0.38 17.31 4.71
CA ASN A 71 0.78 18.68 5.01
C ASN A 71 1.60 18.85 6.30
N CYS A 72 2.47 17.87 6.64
CA CYS A 72 3.25 17.91 7.88
C CYS A 72 4.16 19.15 8.01
N HIS A 73 4.64 19.70 6.89
CA HIS A 73 5.65 20.76 6.88
C HIS A 73 5.15 22.14 6.41
N GLU A 74 3.84 22.33 6.23
CA GLU A 74 3.27 23.63 5.84
C GLU A 74 3.23 24.66 6.98
N GLY A 75 3.74 24.30 8.17
CA GLY A 75 3.74 25.17 9.35
C GLY A 75 2.38 25.31 10.04
N THR A 76 1.31 24.76 9.47
CA THR A 76 -0.03 24.67 10.08
C THR A 76 -0.27 23.37 10.84
N GLY A 77 0.78 22.54 11.00
CA GLY A 77 0.71 21.21 11.58
C GLY A 77 0.23 20.12 10.60
N ALA A 78 0.50 18.87 10.96
CA ALA A 78 0.11 17.70 10.18
C ALA A 78 -1.39 17.42 10.29
N LYS A 79 -2.07 17.26 9.15
CA LYS A 79 -3.47 16.81 9.10
C LYS A 79 -3.50 15.31 8.83
N SER A 80 -4.32 14.57 9.56
CA SER A 80 -4.54 13.15 9.27
C SER A 80 -5.96 12.90 8.80
N LYS A 81 -6.12 12.06 7.79
CA LYS A 81 -7.44 11.62 7.31
C LYS A 81 -7.43 10.09 7.10
N PRO A 82 -8.50 9.40 7.48
CA PRO A 82 -8.62 8.00 7.13
C PRO A 82 -8.84 7.88 5.61
N GLY A 83 -8.22 6.89 4.99
CA GLY A 83 -8.38 6.62 3.57
C GLY A 83 -7.91 5.22 3.20
N PHE A 84 -8.55 4.63 2.20
CA PHE A 84 -8.16 3.35 1.63
C PHE A 84 -7.78 3.57 0.16
N ILE A 85 -6.53 3.30 -0.18
CA ILE A 85 -5.96 3.64 -1.48
C ILE A 85 -5.31 2.37 -2.05
N LEU A 86 -5.68 2.02 -3.28
CA LEU A 86 -5.10 0.95 -4.08
C LEU A 86 -4.43 1.54 -5.32
N GLY A 87 -3.29 0.99 -5.69
CA GLY A 87 -2.59 1.38 -6.91
C GLY A 87 -1.40 0.46 -7.16
N LYS A 88 -0.65 0.72 -8.23
CA LYS A 88 0.60 0.00 -8.48
C LYS A 88 1.59 0.28 -7.37
N ASN A 89 2.28 -0.75 -6.94
CA ASN A 89 3.33 -0.66 -5.95
C ASN A 89 4.54 0.07 -6.57
N PRO A 90 4.98 1.23 -6.01
CA PRO A 90 6.13 1.96 -6.55
C PRO A 90 7.44 1.16 -6.51
N ARG A 91 7.56 0.22 -5.57
CA ARG A 91 8.73 -0.65 -5.39
C ARG A 91 8.65 -1.94 -6.20
N ASN A 92 7.46 -2.36 -6.62
CA ASN A 92 7.22 -3.53 -7.46
C ASN A 92 6.10 -3.24 -8.47
N ARG A 93 6.44 -2.71 -9.65
CA ARG A 93 5.45 -2.20 -10.61
C ARG A 93 4.50 -3.26 -11.19
N ASN A 94 4.79 -4.54 -10.98
CA ASN A 94 3.94 -5.65 -11.42
C ASN A 94 2.79 -5.95 -10.45
N GLU A 95 2.81 -5.35 -9.26
CA GLU A 95 1.88 -5.62 -8.17
C GLU A 95 0.98 -4.41 -7.87
N VAL A 96 -0.31 -4.66 -7.63
CA VAL A 96 -1.23 -3.72 -6.99
C VAL A 96 -1.23 -3.95 -5.48
N THR A 97 -1.14 -2.88 -4.69
CA THR A 97 -1.08 -2.95 -3.24
C THR A 97 -1.84 -1.80 -2.58
N THR A 98 -2.02 -1.89 -1.26
CA THR A 98 -2.47 -0.74 -0.46
C THR A 98 -1.37 0.31 -0.39
N LEU A 99 -1.74 1.55 -0.66
CA LEU A 99 -0.85 2.71 -0.63
C LEU A 99 -1.18 3.59 0.57
N ARG A 100 -0.15 4.22 1.11
CA ARG A 100 -0.27 5.33 2.06
C ARG A 100 0.30 6.60 1.46
N VAL A 101 -0.22 7.73 1.91
CA VAL A 101 0.32 9.04 1.56
C VAL A 101 1.53 9.36 2.43
N ILE A 102 2.62 9.77 1.79
CA ILE A 102 3.74 10.46 2.40
C ILE A 102 3.42 11.96 2.35
N PRO A 103 3.40 12.66 3.50
CA PRO A 103 2.86 14.01 3.64
C PRO A 103 3.75 15.12 3.03
N THR A 104 4.79 14.76 2.28
CA THR A 104 5.75 15.71 1.70
C THR A 104 5.11 16.46 0.53
N VAL A 105 5.04 17.78 0.65
CA VAL A 105 4.62 18.74 -0.38
C VAL A 105 5.82 19.45 -1.00
N ARG A 106 5.65 20.12 -2.13
CA ARG A 106 6.74 20.68 -2.95
C ARG A 106 7.59 21.70 -2.20
N ASP A 107 6.97 22.41 -1.27
CA ASP A 107 7.52 23.48 -0.45
C ASP A 107 7.83 23.02 0.99
N SER A 108 7.84 21.71 1.28
CA SER A 108 8.08 21.17 2.63
C SER A 108 9.32 21.76 3.31
N PHE A 109 10.36 22.08 2.55
CA PHE A 109 11.62 22.62 3.06
C PHE A 109 11.90 24.06 2.61
N ALA A 110 10.92 24.76 2.03
CA ALA A 110 11.09 26.12 1.54
C ALA A 110 11.50 27.09 2.66
N LYS A 111 10.96 26.92 3.87
CA LYS A 111 11.34 27.72 5.07
C LYS A 111 12.80 27.53 5.49
N ALA A 112 13.40 26.39 5.15
CA ALA A 112 14.82 26.13 5.37
C ALA A 112 15.70 26.59 4.20
N GLY A 113 15.12 27.30 3.21
CA GLY A 113 15.82 27.73 1.99
C GLY A 113 16.12 26.59 1.00
N ILE A 114 15.56 25.40 1.21
CA ILE A 114 15.85 24.21 0.40
C ILE A 114 14.77 24.04 -0.67
N ARG A 115 15.17 24.09 -1.94
CA ARG A 115 14.30 23.79 -3.08
C ARG A 115 14.34 22.30 -3.41
N MET A 116 13.18 21.65 -3.41
CA MET A 116 13.04 20.25 -3.82
C MET A 116 13.01 20.10 -5.35
N ALA A 117 14.15 20.34 -6.02
CA ALA A 117 14.24 20.38 -7.49
C ALA A 117 13.80 19.09 -8.20
N HIS A 118 13.85 17.94 -7.51
CA HIS A 118 13.48 16.62 -8.02
C HIS A 118 12.19 16.07 -7.39
N TYR A 119 11.33 16.93 -6.85
CA TYR A 119 10.08 16.51 -6.18
C TYR A 119 9.24 15.55 -7.03
N ASP A 120 9.16 15.80 -8.33
CA ASP A 120 8.34 15.02 -9.25
C ASP A 120 8.90 13.63 -9.61
N ASN A 121 10.15 13.31 -9.21
CA ASN A 121 10.80 12.04 -9.54
C ASN A 121 10.26 10.88 -8.72
N LEU A 122 9.74 11.13 -7.51
CA LEU A 122 9.25 10.12 -6.60
C LEU A 122 7.78 10.37 -6.25
N PRO A 123 6.96 9.30 -6.12
CA PRO A 123 5.56 9.49 -5.79
C PRO A 123 5.38 9.89 -4.33
N ASN A 124 4.23 10.50 -4.03
CA ASN A 124 3.75 10.68 -2.67
C ASN A 124 3.10 9.42 -2.12
N TYR A 125 2.60 8.52 -2.97
CA TYR A 125 1.99 7.28 -2.55
C TYR A 125 3.03 6.16 -2.49
N TRP A 126 3.11 5.49 -1.36
CA TRP A 126 4.03 4.36 -1.15
C TRP A 126 3.31 3.15 -0.59
N ASP A 127 3.78 1.95 -0.93
CA ASP A 127 3.26 0.71 -0.36
C ASP A 127 3.33 0.72 1.17
N THR A 128 2.30 0.16 1.79
CA THR A 128 2.18 0.08 3.24
C THR A 128 1.82 -1.33 3.69
N PRO A 129 2.54 -1.89 4.69
CA PRO A 129 2.05 -3.05 5.42
C PRO A 129 0.90 -2.59 6.31
N ALA A 130 -0.33 -2.70 5.80
CA ALA A 130 -1.52 -2.27 6.52
C ALA A 130 -1.74 -3.17 7.75
N HIS A 131 -1.74 -2.59 8.96
CA HIS A 131 -1.92 -3.32 10.22
C HIS A 131 -3.41 -3.50 10.60
N ASN A 132 -4.24 -3.78 9.60
CA ASN A 132 -5.68 -3.95 9.75
C ASN A 132 -6.19 -5.18 8.98
N ILE A 133 -5.33 -6.19 8.79
CA ILE A 133 -5.60 -7.37 7.99
C ILE A 133 -6.80 -8.16 8.53
N ARG A 134 -7.68 -8.60 7.63
CA ARG A 134 -8.83 -9.46 7.90
C ARG A 134 -8.95 -10.54 6.83
N LYS A 135 -9.34 -11.74 7.25
CA LYS A 135 -9.67 -12.85 6.33
C LYS A 135 -10.83 -12.50 5.40
N ARG A 136 -11.83 -11.76 5.91
CA ARG A 136 -13.00 -11.29 5.16
C ARG A 136 -13.01 -9.76 5.09
N THR A 137 -12.93 -9.25 3.88
CA THR A 137 -13.09 -7.86 3.46
C THR A 137 -14.10 -7.79 2.31
N ASP A 138 -14.53 -6.59 1.93
CA ASP A 138 -15.42 -6.41 0.78
C ASP A 138 -14.82 -6.97 -0.52
N ARG A 139 -13.49 -6.85 -0.69
CA ARG A 139 -12.76 -7.38 -1.85
C ARG A 139 -12.63 -8.90 -1.85
N THR A 140 -12.56 -9.52 -0.67
CA THR A 140 -12.59 -11.01 -0.58
C THR A 140 -14.00 -11.59 -0.72
N ARG A 141 -15.05 -10.75 -0.58
CA ARG A 141 -16.46 -11.16 -0.66
C ARG A 141 -17.00 -11.03 -2.08
N SER A 142 -16.56 -10.01 -2.83
CA SER A 142 -16.98 -9.80 -4.20
C SER A 142 -15.83 -9.28 -5.06
N CYS A 143 -15.63 -9.92 -6.23
CA CYS A 143 -14.70 -9.48 -7.25
C CYS A 143 -15.07 -8.09 -7.81
N ASP A 144 -16.35 -7.74 -7.78
CA ASP A 144 -16.85 -6.48 -8.36
C ASP A 144 -16.25 -5.25 -7.67
N SER A 145 -15.93 -5.36 -6.36
CA SER A 145 -15.25 -4.30 -5.60
C SER A 145 -14.00 -3.76 -6.30
N CYS A 146 -13.26 -4.62 -7.00
CA CYS A 146 -12.06 -4.23 -7.75
C CYS A 146 -12.31 -4.16 -9.26
N HIS A 147 -12.99 -5.15 -9.82
CA HIS A 147 -13.08 -5.35 -11.27
C HIS A 147 -14.22 -4.58 -11.94
N LYS A 148 -15.18 -4.06 -11.16
CA LYS A 148 -16.31 -3.26 -11.64
C LYS A 148 -16.32 -1.87 -10.99
N ASP A 149 -16.42 -1.84 -9.66
CA ASP A 149 -16.60 -0.61 -8.89
C ASP A 149 -15.29 0.15 -8.69
N ARG A 150 -14.16 -0.56 -8.80
CA ARG A 150 -12.80 -0.03 -8.64
C ARG A 150 -12.62 0.73 -7.32
N THR A 151 -13.27 0.26 -6.27
CA THR A 151 -13.30 0.90 -4.95
C THR A 151 -11.89 1.08 -4.39
N GLY A 152 -11.55 2.33 -4.09
CA GLY A 152 -10.26 2.71 -3.52
C GLY A 152 -9.10 2.80 -4.52
N PHE A 153 -9.28 2.47 -5.81
CA PHE A 153 -8.21 2.63 -6.79
C PHE A 153 -7.90 4.11 -7.07
N LEU A 154 -6.61 4.42 -7.20
CA LEU A 154 -6.18 5.73 -7.68
C LEU A 154 -6.71 5.98 -9.09
N THR A 155 -7.33 7.14 -9.24
CA THR A 155 -7.76 7.76 -10.49
C THR A 155 -7.10 9.13 -10.61
N ARG A 156 -7.13 9.76 -11.80
CA ARG A 156 -6.56 11.10 -12.00
C ARG A 156 -7.21 12.13 -11.08
N GLU A 157 -8.50 11.98 -10.83
CA GLU A 157 -9.33 12.86 -10.03
C GLU A 157 -9.02 12.74 -8.53
N THR A 158 -8.61 11.55 -8.08
CA THR A 158 -8.26 11.28 -6.68
C THR A 158 -6.79 11.49 -6.35
N LEU A 159 -5.95 11.77 -7.34
CA LEU A 159 -4.55 12.10 -7.09
C LEU A 159 -4.45 13.37 -6.22
N LEU A 160 -3.42 13.42 -5.39
CA LEU A 160 -3.08 14.60 -4.60
C LEU A 160 -2.91 15.81 -5.51
N LYS A 161 -3.74 16.83 -5.31
CA LYS A 161 -3.58 18.12 -6.00
C LYS A 161 -2.21 18.70 -5.65
N GLY A 162 -1.45 19.08 -6.67
CA GLY A 162 -0.06 19.56 -6.50
C GLY A 162 0.95 18.49 -6.09
N GLY A 163 0.55 17.22 -6.00
CA GLY A 163 1.45 16.10 -5.74
C GLY A 163 2.45 15.87 -6.88
N ALA A 164 3.39 14.97 -6.63
CA ALA A 164 4.44 14.62 -7.57
C ALA A 164 3.88 14.02 -8.86
N LYS A 165 4.46 14.39 -10.01
CA LYS A 165 4.09 13.82 -11.33
C LYS A 165 4.19 12.29 -11.36
N ALA A 166 5.16 11.70 -10.65
CA ALA A 166 5.32 10.26 -10.54
C ALA A 166 4.07 9.51 -10.02
N ASN A 167 3.14 10.19 -9.34
CA ASN A 167 1.88 9.60 -8.87
C ASN A 167 1.00 9.06 -10.01
N GLU A 168 1.05 9.68 -11.20
CA GLU A 168 0.26 9.25 -12.36
C GLU A 168 0.60 7.81 -12.78
N GLY A 169 1.87 7.42 -12.65
CA GLY A 169 2.34 6.08 -12.96
C GLY A 169 1.82 5.00 -12.01
N LEU A 170 1.19 5.38 -10.90
CA LEU A 170 0.65 4.46 -9.91
C LEU A 170 -0.81 4.09 -10.16
N ILE A 171 -1.48 4.78 -11.09
CA ILE A 171 -2.84 4.46 -11.48
C ILE A 171 -2.86 3.04 -12.06
N SER A 172 -3.79 2.22 -11.56
CA SER A 172 -4.03 0.86 -12.01
C SER A 172 -5.50 0.68 -12.36
N THR A 173 -5.75 0.00 -13.46
CA THR A 173 -7.10 -0.36 -13.91
C THR A 173 -7.17 -1.88 -13.98
N PRO A 174 -7.84 -2.54 -13.03
CA PRO A 174 -8.08 -3.98 -13.12
C PRO A 174 -8.82 -4.33 -14.40
N LYS A 175 -8.50 -5.48 -15.00
CA LYS A 175 -9.25 -5.99 -16.14
C LYS A 175 -10.67 -6.34 -15.71
N ALA A 176 -11.67 -6.02 -16.52
CA ALA A 176 -13.02 -6.51 -16.28
C ALA A 176 -13.04 -8.05 -16.33
N ILE A 177 -13.92 -8.65 -15.53
CA ILE A 177 -14.17 -10.09 -15.57
C ILE A 177 -15.36 -10.29 -16.52
N SER A 178 -15.16 -10.99 -17.64
CA SER A 178 -16.29 -11.48 -18.44
C SER A 178 -16.95 -12.63 -17.67
N ARG A 179 -18.26 -12.53 -17.43
CA ARG A 179 -19.05 -13.58 -16.81
C ARG A 179 -19.74 -14.41 -17.87
#